data_AF-K2FQL2-F1
#
_entry.id   AF-K2FQL2-F1
#
_cell.length_a   1.000
_cell.length_b   1.000
_cell.length_c   1.000
_cell.angle_alpha   90.00
_cell.angle_beta   90.00
_cell.angle_gamma   90.00
#
_symmetry.space_group_name_H-M   'P 1'
#
loop_
_entity.id
_entity.type
_entity.pdbx_description
1 polymer ?
#
loop_
_entity_poly.entity_id
_entity_poly.type
_entity_poly.pdbx_seq_one_letter_code
_entity_poly.pdbx_strand_id
1 'polypeptide(L)'
;MNKIISSITPGIDFIRTNYVDIIFVIGFLIVFFFAYWITTYSLKRLKPEIFSYYPFDKFFPKSGKWSVIYFLIMILFLGALVYVIVKGGFYLAPA
;
A
#
# COMPACT_ATOMS: atom_id res chain seq x y z
N MET A 1 23.17 -19.83 35.55
CA MET A 1 22.61 -19.43 34.24
C MET A 1 22.53 -17.91 34.21
N ASN A 2 23.18 -17.24 33.26
CA ASN A 2 23.27 -15.77 33.27
C ASN A 2 21.87 -15.14 33.21
N LYS A 3 21.54 -14.26 34.16
CA LYS A 3 20.25 -13.55 34.27
C LYS A 3 19.85 -12.83 32.97
N ILE A 4 20.85 -12.41 32.20
CA ILE A 4 20.71 -11.81 30.87
C ILE A 4 20.15 -12.81 29.85
N ILE A 5 20.61 -14.06 29.87
CA ILE A 5 20.19 -15.09 28.92
C ILE A 5 18.71 -15.47 29.16
N SER A 6 18.31 -15.60 30.43
CA SER A 6 16.91 -15.89 30.80
C SER A 6 15.94 -14.76 30.44
N SER A 7 16.41 -13.51 30.40
CA SER A 7 15.57 -12.37 30.01
C SER A 7 15.35 -12.25 28.50
N ILE A 8 16.24 -12.84 27.69
CA ILE A 8 16.17 -12.79 26.22
C ILE A 8 15.43 -14.02 25.67
N THR A 9 15.38 -15.14 26.41
CA THR A 9 14.72 -16.38 26.00
C THR A 9 13.26 -16.18 25.54
N PRO A 10 12.41 -15.41 26.25
CA PRO A 10 11.02 -15.20 25.83
C PRO A 10 10.90 -14.49 24.49
N GLY A 11 11.80 -13.54 24.20
CA GLY A 11 11.81 -12.83 22.92
C GLY A 11 12.25 -13.73 21.76
N ILE A 12 13.24 -14.60 22.00
CA ILE A 12 13.68 -15.59 21.02
C ILE A 12 12.57 -16.61 20.75
N ASP A 13 11.89 -17.08 21.79
CA ASP A 13 10.79 -18.05 21.67
C ASP A 13 9.60 -17.44 20.93
N PHE A 14 9.29 -16.17 21.18
CA PHE A 14 8.27 -15.44 20.42
C PHE A 14 8.61 -15.37 18.93
N ILE A 15 9.83 -14.97 18.58
CA ILE A 15 10.26 -14.90 17.18
C ILE A 15 10.23 -16.29 16.53
N ARG A 16 10.74 -17.31 17.23
CA ARG A 16 10.76 -18.69 16.71
C ARG A 16 9.35 -19.24 16.46
N THR A 17 8.41 -18.93 17.34
CA THR A 17 7.03 -19.40 17.23
C THR A 17 6.28 -18.69 16.10
N ASN A 18 6.55 -17.39 15.88
CA ASN A 18 5.77 -16.54 14.98
C ASN A 18 6.56 -16.05 13.75
N TYR A 19 7.69 -16.69 13.40
CA TYR A 19 8.60 -16.16 12.37
C TYR A 19 7.93 -15.98 11.01
N VAL A 20 6.99 -16.86 10.65
CA VAL A 20 6.23 -16.78 9.39
C VAL A 20 5.37 -15.51 9.36
N ASP A 21 4.62 -15.25 10.43
CA ASP A 21 3.77 -14.05 10.53
C ASP A 21 4.60 -12.77 10.52
N ILE A 22 5.76 -12.78 11.21
CA ILE A 22 6.70 -11.67 11.21
C ILE A 22 7.20 -11.38 9.79
N ILE A 23 7.62 -12.41 9.04
CA ILE A 23 8.07 -12.26 7.65
C ILE A 23 6.94 -11.71 6.78
N PHE A 24 5.71 -12.20 6.95
CA PHE A 24 4.56 -11.73 6.19
C PHE A 24 4.26 -10.26 6.46
N VAL A 25 4.26 -9.83 7.73
CA VAL A 25 4.06 -8.43 8.12
C VAL A 25 5.16 -7.54 7.56
N ILE A 26 6.43 -7.95 7.65
CA ILE A 26 7.56 -7.20 7.08
C ILE A 26 7.40 -7.07 5.56
N GLY A 27 7.08 -8.17 4.86
CA GLY A 27 6.84 -8.16 3.41
C GLY A 27 5.70 -7.22 3.02
N PHE A 28 4.60 -7.25 3.77
CA PHE A 28 3.46 -6.36 3.56
C PHE A 28 3.83 -4.89 3.76
N LEU A 29 4.59 -4.56 4.81
CA LEU A 29 5.07 -3.20 5.06
C LEU A 29 5.98 -2.70 3.92
N ILE A 30 6.86 -3.56 3.41
CA ILE A 30 7.73 -3.23 2.27
C ILE A 30 6.89 -2.93 1.03
N VAL A 31 5.91 -3.77 0.70
CA VAL A 31 5.02 -3.55 -0.45
C VAL A 31 4.24 -2.24 -0.30
N PHE A 32 3.68 -1.97 0.88
CA PHE A 32 2.98 -0.72 1.16
C PHE A 32 3.88 0.51 1.03
N PHE A 33 5.13 0.42 1.52
CA PHE A 33 6.11 1.48 1.39
C PHE A 33 6.40 1.80 -0.08
N PHE A 34 6.65 0.78 -0.91
CA PHE A 34 6.88 0.97 -2.34
C PHE A 34 5.65 1.54 -3.06
N ALA A 35 4.44 1.05 -2.74
CA ALA A 35 3.21 1.57 -3.30
C ALA A 35 3.00 3.06 -2.97
N TYR A 36 3.24 3.45 -1.72
CA TYR A 36 3.19 4.85 -1.28
C TYR A 36 4.23 5.71 -2.01
N TRP A 37 5.46 5.22 -2.13
CA TRP A 37 6.55 5.94 -2.79
C TRP A 37 6.27 6.17 -4.28
N ILE A 38 5.87 5.13 -5.01
CA ILE A 38 5.49 5.21 -6.43
C ILE A 38 4.30 6.17 -6.61
N THR A 39 3.29 6.06 -5.75
CA THR A 39 2.10 6.95 -5.82
C THR A 39 2.48 8.41 -5.61
N THR A 40 3.33 8.68 -4.62
CA THR A 40 3.83 10.04 -4.35
C THR A 40 4.62 10.57 -5.54
N TYR A 41 5.48 9.75 -6.12
CA TYR A 41 6.27 10.12 -7.29
C TYR A 41 5.39 10.42 -8.52
N SER A 42 4.42 9.56 -8.81
CA SER A 42 3.46 9.75 -9.90
C SER A 42 2.63 11.01 -9.70
N LEU A 43 2.11 11.26 -8.49
CA LEU A 43 1.34 12.46 -8.20
C LEU A 43 2.16 13.75 -8.30
N LYS A 44 3.42 13.76 -7.88
CA LYS A 44 4.31 14.91 -8.07
C LYS A 44 4.52 15.25 -9.55
N ARG A 45 4.58 14.23 -10.42
CA ARG A 45 4.66 14.43 -11.87
C ARG A 45 3.34 14.91 -12.48
N LEU A 46 2.20 14.48 -11.93
CA LEU A 46 0.86 14.81 -12.43
C LEU A 46 0.30 16.14 -11.91
N LYS A 47 0.69 16.55 -10.70
CA LYS A 47 0.44 17.88 -10.12
C LYS A 47 1.75 18.67 -10.07
N PRO A 48 2.31 19.15 -11.19
CA PRO A 48 3.25 20.24 -11.11
C PRO A 48 2.52 21.43 -10.46
N GLU A 49 3.12 22.06 -9.45
CA GLU A 49 2.55 23.18 -8.67
C GLU A 49 2.07 24.39 -9.51
N ILE A 50 2.32 24.36 -10.82
CA ILE A 50 2.18 25.46 -11.77
C ILE A 50 0.75 25.58 -12.33
N PHE A 51 -0.09 24.53 -12.30
CA PHE A 51 -1.44 24.60 -12.90
C PHE A 51 -2.53 24.12 -11.93
N SER A 52 -3.19 25.08 -11.27
CA SER A 52 -4.41 24.88 -10.45
C SER A 52 -5.64 24.40 -11.24
N TYR A 53 -5.48 24.22 -12.56
CA TYR A 53 -6.54 23.86 -13.50
C TYR A 53 -6.36 22.46 -14.09
N TYR A 54 -5.56 21.60 -13.44
CA TYR A 54 -5.45 20.21 -13.87
C TYR A 54 -6.70 19.43 -13.39
N PRO A 55 -7.34 18.59 -14.21
CA PRO A 55 -8.57 17.88 -13.83
C PRO A 55 -8.44 17.07 -12.53
N PHE A 56 -7.21 16.67 -12.18
CA PHE A 56 -6.93 16.03 -10.90
C PHE A 56 -7.18 16.93 -9.68
N ASP A 57 -7.04 18.25 -9.76
CA ASP A 57 -7.39 19.14 -8.64
C ASP A 57 -8.89 19.20 -8.37
N LYS A 58 -9.73 18.81 -9.34
CA LYS A 58 -11.19 18.70 -9.16
C LYS A 58 -11.58 17.42 -8.40
N PHE A 59 -10.84 16.33 -8.60
CA PHE A 59 -11.17 15.01 -8.05
C PHE A 59 -10.31 14.60 -6.84
N PHE A 60 -9.11 15.16 -6.70
CA PHE A 60 -8.18 14.85 -5.62
C PHE A 60 -8.14 15.96 -4.57
N PRO A 61 -8.02 15.63 -3.28
CA PRO A 61 -7.87 16.61 -2.21
C PRO A 61 -6.75 17.62 -2.49
N LYS A 62 -6.94 18.89 -2.14
CA LYS A 62 -5.90 19.92 -2.33
C LYS A 62 -4.61 19.64 -1.55
N SER A 63 -4.68 18.87 -0.46
CA SER A 63 -3.50 18.40 0.26
C SER A 63 -2.81 17.26 -0.49
N GLY A 64 -1.50 17.40 -0.75
CA GLY A 64 -0.70 16.37 -1.41
C GLY A 64 -0.70 15.02 -0.67
N LYS A 65 -0.65 15.02 0.67
CA LYS A 65 -0.71 13.79 1.47
C LYS A 65 -2.04 13.06 1.29
N TRP A 66 -3.14 13.79 1.32
CA TRP A 66 -4.49 13.23 1.14
C TRP A 66 -4.74 12.79 -0.31
N SER A 67 -4.18 13.49 -1.30
CA SER A 67 -4.18 13.04 -2.70
C SER A 67 -3.53 11.67 -2.86
N VAL A 68 -2.38 11.44 -2.21
CA VAL A 68 -1.66 10.16 -2.24
C VAL A 68 -2.51 9.03 -1.66
N ILE A 69 -3.10 9.25 -0.47
CA ILE A 69 -3.97 8.25 0.16
C ILE A 69 -5.17 7.94 -0.74
N TYR A 70 -5.82 8.96 -1.29
CA TYR A 70 -7.00 8.80 -2.13
C TYR A 70 -6.68 8.04 -3.42
N PHE A 71 -5.54 8.34 -4.07
CA PHE A 71 -5.09 7.62 -5.26
C PHE A 71 -4.76 6.16 -4.96
N LEU A 72 -4.14 5.89 -3.81
CA LEU A 72 -3.78 4.54 -3.40
C LEU A 72 -5.04 3.70 -3.09
N ILE A 73 -6.05 4.28 -2.47
CA ILE A 73 -7.37 3.64 -2.28
C ILE A 73 -8.01 3.33 -3.64
N MET A 74 -7.99 4.28 -4.59
CA MET A 74 -8.53 4.08 -5.93
C MET A 74 -7.83 2.93 -6.67
N ILE A 75 -6.51 2.82 -6.57
CA ILE A 75 -5.76 1.69 -7.16
C ILE A 75 -6.18 0.37 -6.53
N LEU A 76 -6.27 0.30 -5.20
CA LEU A 76 -6.69 -0.92 -4.51
C LEU A 76 -8.10 -1.33 -4.91
N PHE A 77 -9.02 -0.36 -5.00
CA PHE A 77 -10.39 -0.60 -5.44
C PHE A 77 -10.43 -1.10 -6.89
N LEU A 78 -9.67 -0.48 -7.79
CA LEU A 78 -9.59 -0.89 -9.19
C LEU A 78 -8.98 -2.29 -9.33
N GLY A 79 -7.93 -2.60 -8.56
CA GLY A 79 -7.31 -3.92 -8.52
C GLY A 79 -8.29 -4.99 -8.02
N ALA A 80 -9.07 -4.69 -6.98
CA ALA A 80 -10.12 -5.59 -6.49
C ALA A 80 -11.23 -5.79 -7.54
N LEU A 81 -11.65 -4.72 -8.21
CA LEU A 81 -12.65 -4.78 -9.27
C LEU A 81 -12.18 -5.65 -10.44
N VAL A 82 -10.94 -5.45 -10.91
CA VAL A 82 -10.33 -6.28 -11.96
C VAL A 82 -10.22 -7.74 -11.51
N TYR A 83 -9.80 -7.99 -10.27
CA TYR A 83 -9.77 -9.35 -9.73
C TYR A 83 -11.15 -10.00 -9.79
N VAL A 84 -12.20 -9.30 -9.34
CA VAL A 84 -13.59 -9.82 -9.38
C VAL A 84 -14.06 -10.07 -10.81
N ILE A 85 -13.75 -9.19 -11.77
CA ILE A 85 -14.13 -9.37 -13.18
C ILE A 85 -13.43 -10.63 -13.76
N VAL A 86 -12.12 -10.76 -13.55
CA VAL A 86 -11.31 -11.87 -14.08
C VAL A 86 -11.71 -13.20 -13.44
N LYS A 87 -11.88 -13.24 -12.11
CA LYS A 87 -12.23 -14.47 -11.37
C LYS A 87 -13.71 -14.82 -11.47
N GLY A 88 -14.57 -13.83 -11.63
CA GLY A 88 -16.02 -13.98 -11.73
C GLY A 88 -16.51 -14.44 -13.10
N GLY A 89 -15.62 -14.62 -14.09
CA GLY A 89 -16.00 -15.02 -15.44
C GLY A 89 -16.77 -13.94 -16.20
N PHE A 90 -16.61 -12.67 -15.81
CA PHE A 90 -17.21 -11.56 -16.54
C PHE A 90 -16.45 -11.34 -17.85
N TYR A 91 -17.04 -11.79 -18.95
CA TYR A 91 -16.57 -11.47 -20.28
C TYR A 91 -16.88 -10.00 -20.55
N LEU A 92 -15.84 -9.17 -20.65
CA LEU A 92 -15.96 -7.80 -21.14
C LEU A 92 -16.31 -7.87 -22.63
N ALA A 93 -17.60 -8.02 -22.94
CA ALA A 93 -18.09 -7.85 -24.29
C ALA A 93 -17.89 -6.38 -24.69
N PRO A 94 -17.39 -6.09 -25.90
CA PRO A 94 -17.32 -4.72 -26.38
C PRO A 94 -18.73 -4.12 -26.39
N ALA A 95 -18.84 -2.89 -25.87
CA ALA A 95 -20.06 -2.08 -25.91
C ALA A 95 -20.31 -1.56 -27.33
#